data_AF-A0A946NM69-F1
#
_entry.id   AF-A0A946NM69-F1
#
_cell.length_a   1.000
_cell.length_b   1.000
_cell.length_c   1.000
_cell.angle_alpha   90.00
_cell.angle_beta   90.00
_cell.angle_gamma   90.00
#
_symmetry.space_group_name_H-M   'P 1'
#
loop_
_entity.id
_entity.type
_entity.pdbx_description
1 polymer ?
#
loop_
_entity_poly.entity_id
_entity_poly.type
_entity_poly.pdbx_seq_one_letter_code
_entity_poly.pdbx_strand_id
1 'polypeptide(L)'
;MNSQTAEILSKKKIFIFTAIPFIFFLFLLEIGLEIWGDTQPNRVLCYDPILGRSYCPNTKGYLKESQVNMYVEVNADGLLGKPYPVARTPGKLRVAVLGDSFTSGEAVAPDKKFAGVWGEKLSEKFPSGVEVINFGVGGTGTWQQLQQFHVKARKYKSDLTVLAFCWCNDIENNIDQFISKADHRNPLLDQYDISIWTRLEVKRKNFNKWLWNNSSLYQFTRTRYNHLEHGIKRIFLPDYMKGQSRSPHLASISGKNLQNQRGIYNVRRVSLASAEEDKIKPAPGFKDTPSIFDDLFFFDSEGWEITRKLIIKLQSEVQENGSKLVVIHFGGQG
;
A
#
# COMPACT_ATOMS: atom_id res chain seq x y z
N MET A 1 -44.74 -48.00 -40.79
CA MET A 1 -44.72 -47.19 -39.55
C MET A 1 -43.28 -47.07 -39.10
N ASN A 2 -42.67 -45.90 -39.33
CA ASN A 2 -41.24 -45.68 -39.11
C ASN A 2 -40.92 -45.63 -37.61
N SER A 3 -40.16 -46.60 -37.14
CA SER A 3 -39.53 -46.59 -35.83
C SER A 3 -38.36 -45.60 -35.87
N GLN A 4 -38.58 -44.39 -35.37
CA GLN A 4 -37.49 -43.45 -35.09
C GLN A 4 -36.74 -43.94 -33.85
N THR A 5 -35.61 -44.59 -34.07
CA THR A 5 -34.60 -44.81 -33.03
C THR A 5 -34.04 -43.45 -32.62
N ALA A 6 -34.50 -42.93 -31.48
CA ALA A 6 -33.90 -41.75 -30.85
C ALA A 6 -32.45 -42.08 -30.48
N GLU A 7 -31.50 -41.57 -31.27
CA GLU A 7 -30.07 -41.71 -31.04
C GLU A 7 -29.75 -41.02 -29.70
N ILE A 8 -29.49 -41.81 -28.64
CA ILE A 8 -29.15 -41.29 -27.32
C ILE A 8 -27.85 -40.50 -27.45
N LEU A 9 -27.97 -39.16 -27.42
CA LEU A 9 -26.83 -38.26 -27.56
C LEU A 9 -25.82 -38.56 -26.44
N SER A 10 -24.62 -39.01 -26.82
CA SER A 10 -23.55 -39.31 -25.87
C SER A 10 -23.31 -38.12 -24.93
N LYS A 11 -23.10 -38.39 -23.64
CA LYS A 11 -22.75 -37.35 -22.63
C LYS A 11 -21.62 -36.43 -23.09
N LYS A 12 -20.68 -36.94 -23.91
CA LYS A 12 -19.62 -36.15 -24.55
C LYS A 12 -20.17 -35.15 -25.58
N LYS A 13 -21.09 -35.58 -26.45
CA LYS A 13 -21.74 -34.70 -27.44
C LYS A 13 -22.54 -33.61 -26.72
N ILE A 14 -23.34 -33.97 -25.70
CA ILE A 14 -24.12 -33.00 -24.91
C ILE A 14 -23.20 -31.97 -24.25
N PHE A 15 -22.11 -32.39 -23.61
CA PHE A 15 -21.14 -31.48 -23.01
C PHE A 15 -20.52 -30.52 -24.02
N ILE A 16 -20.16 -31.01 -25.21
CA ILE A 16 -19.62 -30.17 -26.29
C ILE A 16 -20.66 -29.14 -26.77
N PHE A 17 -21.91 -29.58 -26.99
CA PHE A 17 -22.99 -28.71 -27.47
C PHE A 17 -23.46 -27.67 -26.43
N THR A 18 -23.19 -27.87 -25.14
CA THR A 18 -23.52 -26.88 -24.11
C THR A 18 -22.32 -26.01 -23.72
N ALA A 19 -21.14 -26.60 -23.54
CA ALA A 19 -19.96 -25.88 -23.10
C ALA A 19 -19.42 -24.91 -24.16
N ILE A 20 -19.41 -25.30 -25.45
CA ILE A 20 -18.86 -24.44 -26.51
C ILE A 20 -19.69 -23.16 -26.69
N PRO A 21 -21.03 -23.21 -26.86
CA PRO A 21 -21.82 -21.99 -26.96
C PRO A 21 -21.74 -21.13 -25.70
N PHE A 22 -21.65 -21.75 -24.52
CA PHE A 22 -21.50 -21.01 -23.27
C PHE A 22 -20.16 -20.27 -23.19
N ILE A 23 -19.04 -20.92 -23.54
CA ILE A 23 -17.73 -20.26 -23.62
C ILE A 23 -17.73 -19.16 -24.67
N PHE A 24 -18.34 -19.40 -25.83
CA PHE A 24 -18.48 -18.39 -26.88
C PHE A 24 -19.31 -17.19 -26.43
N PHE A 25 -20.40 -17.42 -25.69
CA PHE A 25 -21.17 -16.35 -25.08
C PHE A 25 -20.34 -15.54 -24.07
N LEU A 26 -19.60 -16.20 -23.17
CA LEU A 26 -18.71 -15.51 -22.23
C LEU A 26 -17.63 -14.69 -22.95
N PHE A 27 -17.10 -15.21 -24.07
CA PHE A 27 -16.13 -14.50 -24.90
C PHE A 27 -16.73 -13.24 -25.54
N LEU A 28 -17.92 -13.33 -26.14
CA LEU A 28 -18.61 -12.16 -26.69
C LEU A 28 -18.92 -11.13 -25.61
N LEU A 29 -19.26 -11.59 -24.40
CA LEU A 29 -19.58 -10.73 -23.28
C LEU A 29 -18.34 -10.02 -22.72
N GLU A 30 -17.19 -10.70 -22.66
CA GLU A 30 -15.89 -10.08 -22.35
C GLU A 30 -15.55 -8.98 -23.35
N ILE A 31 -15.66 -9.24 -24.67
CA ILE A 31 -15.43 -8.23 -25.71
C ILE A 31 -16.40 -7.05 -25.56
N GLY A 32 -17.68 -7.32 -25.35
CA GLY A 32 -18.68 -6.27 -25.16
C GLY A 32 -18.39 -5.38 -23.95
N LEU A 33 -17.95 -5.98 -22.83
CA LEU A 33 -17.57 -5.22 -21.63
C LEU A 33 -16.25 -4.47 -21.80
N GLU A 34 -15.31 -4.98 -22.60
CA GLU A 34 -14.07 -4.27 -22.90
C GLU A 34 -14.34 -3.02 -23.75
N ILE A 35 -15.27 -3.11 -24.71
CA ILE A 35 -15.59 -2.00 -25.62
C ILE A 35 -16.50 -0.96 -24.96
N TRP A 36 -17.52 -1.40 -24.22
CA TRP A 36 -18.58 -0.52 -23.69
C TRP A 36 -18.62 -0.40 -22.17
N GLY A 37 -17.82 -1.18 -21.44
CA GLY A 37 -17.84 -1.19 -19.98
C GLY A 37 -16.89 -0.18 -19.35
N ASP A 38 -17.28 0.32 -18.17
CA ASP A 38 -16.41 1.14 -17.32
C ASP A 38 -15.35 0.27 -16.63
N THR A 39 -14.22 0.07 -17.31
CA THR A 39 -13.08 -0.68 -16.77
C THR A 39 -12.39 0.11 -15.65
N GLN A 40 -11.99 -0.60 -14.61
CA GLN A 40 -11.24 -0.08 -13.49
C GLN A 40 -9.74 -0.17 -13.76
N PRO A 41 -8.93 0.72 -13.15
CA PRO A 41 -7.49 0.69 -13.34
C PRO A 41 -6.86 -0.61 -12.84
N ASN A 42 -5.72 -0.94 -13.45
CA ASN A 42 -4.89 -2.07 -13.06
C ASN A 42 -4.47 -1.99 -11.60
N ARG A 43 -4.61 -3.11 -10.89
CA ARG A 43 -4.02 -3.28 -9.56
C ARG A 43 -2.52 -3.51 -9.70
N VAL A 44 -1.75 -2.75 -8.94
CA VAL A 44 -0.29 -2.77 -8.95
C VAL A 44 0.31 -3.47 -7.72
N LEU A 45 -0.50 -3.73 -6.70
CA LEU A 45 -0.09 -4.46 -5.49
C LEU A 45 -0.34 -5.97 -5.64
N CYS A 46 0.61 -6.76 -5.18
CA CYS A 46 0.50 -8.21 -5.00
C CYS A 46 0.68 -8.60 -3.54
N TYR A 47 0.46 -9.89 -3.31
CA TYR A 47 0.84 -10.55 -2.07
C TYR A 47 2.11 -11.35 -2.30
N ASP A 48 3.04 -11.22 -1.38
CA ASP A 48 4.24 -12.02 -1.23
C ASP A 48 4.09 -12.89 0.02
N PRO A 49 4.49 -14.17 -0.03
CA PRO A 49 4.33 -15.09 1.08
C PRO A 49 5.30 -14.85 2.23
N ILE A 50 6.25 -13.91 2.14
CA ILE A 50 7.12 -13.46 3.24
C ILE A 50 6.86 -11.96 3.55
N LEU A 51 6.76 -11.13 2.52
CA LEU A 51 6.64 -9.69 2.70
C LEU A 51 5.20 -9.23 2.94
N GLY A 52 4.22 -10.11 2.74
CA GLY A 52 2.81 -9.75 2.79
C GLY A 52 2.45 -8.83 1.63
N ARG A 53 2.16 -7.56 1.91
CA ARG A 53 1.83 -6.58 0.86
C ARG A 53 3.11 -6.14 0.12
N SER A 54 3.13 -6.22 -1.20
CA SER A 54 4.26 -5.78 -2.04
C SER A 54 3.80 -5.25 -3.39
N TYR A 55 4.70 -4.62 -4.17
CA TYR A 55 4.39 -4.20 -5.53
C TYR A 55 4.65 -5.33 -6.53
N CYS A 56 3.74 -5.48 -7.49
CA CYS A 56 3.84 -6.46 -8.57
C CYS A 56 4.99 -6.10 -9.52
N PRO A 57 5.96 -6.99 -9.74
CA PRO A 57 6.97 -6.77 -10.76
C PRO A 57 6.38 -6.44 -12.13
N ASN A 58 7.07 -5.56 -12.88
CA ASN A 58 6.73 -5.19 -14.26
C ASN A 58 5.27 -4.74 -14.47
N THR A 59 4.69 -4.08 -13.46
CA THR A 59 3.30 -3.59 -13.54
C THR A 59 3.28 -2.08 -13.52
N LYS A 60 2.34 -1.51 -14.29
CA LYS A 60 2.02 -0.08 -14.30
C LYS A 60 0.53 0.10 -14.03
N GLY A 61 0.16 1.16 -13.35
CA GLY A 61 -1.23 1.44 -13.05
C GLY A 61 -1.42 2.56 -12.05
N TYR A 62 -2.62 2.63 -11.50
CA TYR A 62 -2.99 3.66 -10.54
C TYR A 62 -3.29 3.03 -9.19
N LEU A 63 -2.70 3.61 -8.15
CA LEU A 63 -3.14 3.42 -6.79
C LEU A 63 -4.14 4.50 -6.46
N LYS A 64 -5.29 4.09 -5.96
CA LYS A 64 -6.30 5.01 -5.44
C LYS A 64 -6.27 4.93 -3.94
N GLU A 65 -5.77 5.99 -3.32
CA GLU A 65 -5.87 6.18 -1.89
C GLU A 65 -6.66 7.46 -1.65
N SER A 66 -7.80 7.32 -0.97
CA SER A 66 -8.76 8.41 -0.78
C SER A 66 -9.24 9.00 -2.13
N GLN A 67 -9.10 10.32 -2.34
CA GLN A 67 -9.46 11.01 -3.59
C GLN A 67 -8.30 11.23 -4.57
N VAL A 68 -7.10 10.72 -4.27
CA VAL A 68 -5.91 10.91 -5.12
C VAL A 68 -5.65 9.65 -5.93
N ASN A 69 -5.53 9.83 -7.25
CA ASN A 69 -5.07 8.79 -8.17
C ASN A 69 -3.57 8.96 -8.39
N MET A 70 -2.81 7.96 -7.99
CA MET A 70 -1.35 7.97 -7.97
C MET A 70 -0.85 7.01 -9.05
N TYR A 71 -0.24 7.53 -10.12
CA TYR A 71 0.35 6.70 -11.15
C TYR A 71 1.66 6.10 -10.64
N VAL A 72 1.80 4.78 -10.70
CA VAL A 72 3.02 4.09 -10.28
C VAL A 72 3.53 3.14 -11.35
N GLU A 73 4.84 3.11 -11.48
CA GLU A 73 5.57 2.14 -12.30
C GLU A 73 6.46 1.29 -11.41
N VAL A 74 6.29 -0.03 -11.53
CA VAL A 74 7.01 -1.02 -10.75
C VAL A 74 8.01 -1.75 -11.63
N ASN A 75 9.28 -1.76 -11.23
CA ASN A 75 10.34 -2.45 -11.96
C ASN A 75 10.31 -3.98 -11.74
N ALA A 76 11.24 -4.69 -12.37
CA ALA A 76 11.31 -6.16 -12.30
C ALA A 76 11.60 -6.71 -10.89
N ASP A 77 12.16 -5.91 -9.98
CA ASP A 77 12.41 -6.30 -8.58
C ASP A 77 11.22 -5.98 -7.65
N GLY A 78 10.13 -5.43 -8.20
CA GLY A 78 8.96 -5.03 -7.41
C GLY A 78 9.21 -3.75 -6.61
N LEU A 79 10.04 -2.83 -7.13
CA LEU A 79 10.30 -1.52 -6.52
C LEU A 79 9.73 -0.42 -7.40
N LEU A 80 9.35 0.71 -6.78
CA LEU A 80 8.84 1.86 -7.52
C LEU A 80 9.97 2.63 -8.21
N GLY A 81 9.78 2.95 -9.49
CA GLY A 81 10.72 3.73 -10.28
C GLY A 81 11.73 2.90 -11.06
N LYS A 82 12.91 3.47 -11.35
CA LYS A 82 13.91 2.84 -12.23
C LYS A 82 14.50 1.56 -11.63
N PRO A 83 14.92 0.58 -12.45
CA PRO A 83 15.66 -0.58 -11.97
C PRO A 83 17.09 -0.22 -11.55
N TYR A 84 17.65 -1.01 -10.64
CA TYR A 84 19.05 -0.92 -10.23
C TYR A 84 19.75 -2.28 -10.42
N PRO A 85 20.98 -2.33 -10.94
CA PRO A 85 21.72 -3.58 -11.03
C PRO A 85 22.09 -4.09 -9.64
N VAL A 86 21.96 -5.40 -9.43
CA VAL A 86 22.42 -6.06 -8.20
C VAL A 86 23.94 -5.89 -8.07
N ALA A 87 24.67 -6.10 -9.17
CA ALA A 87 26.11 -5.83 -9.23
C ALA A 87 26.39 -4.36 -8.86
N ARG A 88 27.44 -4.16 -8.07
CA ARG A 88 27.83 -2.84 -7.62
C ARG A 88 28.55 -2.08 -8.73
N THR A 89 28.26 -0.80 -8.84
CA THR A 89 29.05 0.14 -9.63
C THR A 89 30.26 0.58 -8.78
N PRO A 90 31.52 0.35 -9.21
CA PRO A 90 32.69 0.76 -8.45
C PRO A 90 32.68 2.26 -8.13
N GLY A 91 33.07 2.62 -6.91
CA GLY A 91 33.14 4.02 -6.44
C GLY A 91 31.80 4.68 -6.09
N LYS A 92 30.66 4.15 -6.53
CA LYS A 92 29.34 4.71 -6.17
C LYS A 92 28.95 4.35 -4.75
N LEU A 93 28.48 5.36 -4.01
CA LEU A 93 27.79 5.17 -2.74
C LEU A 93 26.40 4.60 -3.03
N ARG A 94 26.05 3.49 -2.39
CA ARG A 94 24.73 2.86 -2.53
C ARG A 94 23.97 2.94 -1.21
N VAL A 95 22.80 3.58 -1.25
CA VAL A 95 21.90 3.78 -0.12
C VAL A 95 20.63 2.97 -0.34
N ALA A 96 20.31 2.07 0.58
CA ALA A 96 19.01 1.40 0.64
C ALA A 96 18.10 2.15 1.59
N VAL A 97 16.88 2.48 1.18
CA VAL A 97 15.89 3.17 2.02
C VAL A 97 14.71 2.25 2.28
N LEU A 98 14.47 1.92 3.54
CA LEU A 98 13.35 1.11 4.04
C LEU A 98 12.33 2.04 4.68
N GLY A 99 11.04 1.74 4.53
CA GLY A 99 9.98 2.51 5.17
C GLY A 99 8.60 2.19 4.59
N ASP A 100 7.65 3.06 4.84
CA ASP A 100 6.23 2.88 4.58
C ASP A 100 5.72 3.70 3.37
N SER A 101 4.48 4.23 3.46
CA SER A 101 3.89 5.12 2.47
C SER A 101 4.69 6.42 2.27
N PHE A 102 5.28 7.00 3.32
CA PHE A 102 6.11 8.20 3.20
C PHE A 102 7.36 7.95 2.38
N THR A 103 7.94 6.76 2.56
CA THR A 103 9.15 6.35 1.86
C THR A 103 8.86 5.95 0.42
N SER A 104 7.84 5.13 0.19
CA SER A 104 7.43 4.71 -1.17
C SER A 104 7.02 5.91 -2.05
N GLY A 105 6.43 6.94 -1.44
CA GLY A 105 6.06 8.19 -2.09
C GLY A 105 5.13 7.94 -3.28
N GLU A 106 4.12 7.06 -3.13
CA GLU A 106 3.23 6.63 -4.21
C GLU A 106 2.61 7.81 -4.97
N ALA A 107 2.26 8.89 -4.26
CA ALA A 107 1.64 10.11 -4.81
C ALA A 107 2.60 11.05 -5.56
N VAL A 108 3.91 10.79 -5.52
CA VAL A 108 4.93 11.74 -5.95
C VAL A 108 5.59 11.23 -7.23
N ALA A 109 5.87 12.14 -8.17
CA ALA A 109 6.62 11.80 -9.38
C ALA A 109 8.02 11.25 -9.01
N PRO A 110 8.55 10.22 -9.70
CA PRO A 110 9.78 9.52 -9.30
C PRO A 110 11.00 10.41 -9.01
N ASP A 111 11.18 11.48 -9.79
CA ASP A 111 12.24 12.49 -9.64
C ASP A 111 12.09 13.32 -8.36
N LYS A 112 10.84 13.58 -7.94
CA LYS A 112 10.52 14.35 -6.73
C LYS A 112 10.42 13.50 -5.46
N LYS A 113 10.53 12.16 -5.57
CA LYS A 113 10.59 11.27 -4.41
C LYS A 113 11.92 11.44 -3.67
N PHE A 114 11.97 11.00 -2.40
CA PHE A 114 13.21 10.98 -1.62
C PHE A 114 14.39 10.38 -2.37
N ALA A 115 14.20 9.25 -3.05
CA ALA A 115 15.27 8.60 -3.82
C ALA A 115 15.75 9.44 -5.01
N GLY A 116 14.87 10.17 -5.68
CA GLY A 116 15.23 11.08 -6.78
C GLY A 116 16.00 12.29 -6.26
N VAL A 117 15.42 12.99 -5.29
CA VAL A 117 16.00 14.21 -4.68
C VAL A 117 17.34 13.91 -4.01
N TRP A 118 17.46 12.81 -3.27
CA TRP A 118 18.72 12.42 -2.64
C TRP A 118 19.75 11.97 -3.67
N GLY A 119 19.33 11.23 -4.69
CA GLY A 119 20.21 10.83 -5.78
C GLY A 119 20.84 12.03 -6.47
N GLU A 120 20.05 13.07 -6.78
CA GLU A 120 20.51 14.31 -7.39
C GLU A 120 21.42 15.10 -6.44
N LYS A 121 20.90 15.50 -5.27
CA LYS A 121 21.62 16.37 -4.32
C LYS A 121 22.88 15.74 -3.72
N LEU A 122 22.90 14.43 -3.53
CA LEU A 122 24.10 13.75 -3.03
C LEU A 122 25.13 13.54 -4.15
N SER A 123 24.71 13.40 -5.40
CA SER A 123 25.66 13.28 -6.52
C SER A 123 26.47 14.57 -6.72
N GLU A 124 25.95 15.74 -6.31
CA GLU A 124 26.72 17.00 -6.27
C GLU A 124 27.88 16.95 -5.26
N LYS A 125 27.75 16.15 -4.19
CA LYS A 125 28.73 16.04 -3.10
C LYS A 125 29.67 14.84 -3.25
N PHE A 126 29.24 13.80 -3.95
CA PHE A 126 30.01 12.58 -4.18
C PHE A 126 30.35 12.45 -5.68
N PRO A 127 31.59 12.74 -6.10
CA PRO A 127 31.98 12.77 -7.51
C PRO A 127 31.72 11.46 -8.28
N SER A 128 31.80 10.33 -7.59
CA SER A 128 31.50 9.02 -8.18
C SER A 128 30.00 8.76 -8.38
N GLY A 129 29.13 9.55 -7.76
CA GLY A 129 27.67 9.46 -7.81
C GLY A 129 27.06 8.61 -6.69
N VAL A 130 25.76 8.77 -6.47
CA VAL A 130 24.99 8.05 -5.44
C VAL A 130 23.80 7.29 -6.04
N GLU A 131 23.65 6.02 -5.64
CA GLU A 131 22.50 5.18 -5.97
C GLU A 131 21.58 5.07 -4.76
N VAL A 132 20.40 5.70 -4.82
CA VAL A 132 19.40 5.60 -3.76
C VAL A 132 18.28 4.66 -4.19
N ILE A 133 18.23 3.49 -3.55
CA ILE A 133 17.29 2.42 -3.87
C ILE A 133 16.17 2.42 -2.84
N ASN A 134 14.96 2.71 -3.31
CA ASN A 134 13.78 2.78 -2.48
C ASN A 134 13.11 1.41 -2.36
N PHE A 135 13.08 0.88 -1.14
CA PHE A 135 12.41 -0.38 -0.80
C PHE A 135 11.12 -0.17 0.00
N GLY A 136 10.69 1.07 0.19
CA GLY A 136 9.48 1.39 0.95
C GLY A 136 8.22 0.88 0.26
N VAL A 137 7.24 0.45 1.05
CA VAL A 137 5.95 -0.05 0.58
C VAL A 137 4.83 0.58 1.41
N GLY A 138 3.79 1.09 0.77
CA GLY A 138 2.66 1.70 1.48
C GLY A 138 1.94 0.72 2.43
N GLY A 139 1.72 1.15 3.67
CA GLY A 139 0.99 0.39 4.70
C GLY A 139 1.82 -0.70 5.39
N THR A 140 3.14 -0.54 5.47
CA THR A 140 4.04 -1.48 6.15
C THR A 140 4.71 -0.86 7.37
N GLY A 141 4.75 -1.59 8.48
CA GLY A 141 5.51 -1.22 9.67
C GLY A 141 6.96 -1.73 9.65
N THR A 142 7.71 -1.43 10.70
CA THR A 142 9.10 -1.89 10.89
C THR A 142 9.24 -3.41 10.76
N TRP A 143 8.20 -4.16 11.13
CA TRP A 143 8.12 -5.62 10.99
C TRP A 143 8.34 -6.07 9.56
N GLN A 144 7.60 -5.51 8.60
CA GLN A 144 7.78 -5.85 7.18
C GLN A 144 9.00 -5.15 6.59
N GLN A 145 9.38 -3.96 7.07
CA GLN A 145 10.58 -3.26 6.61
C GLN A 145 11.86 -4.07 6.91
N LEU A 146 11.93 -4.77 8.04
CA LEU A 146 13.00 -5.74 8.35
C LEU A 146 12.99 -6.91 7.36
N GLN A 147 11.82 -7.51 7.09
CA GLN A 147 11.72 -8.60 6.11
C GLN A 147 12.10 -8.15 4.70
N GLN A 148 11.74 -6.92 4.32
CA GLN A 148 12.11 -6.29 3.06
C GLN A 148 13.63 -6.16 2.94
N PHE A 149 14.32 -5.82 4.04
CA PHE A 149 15.78 -5.83 4.06
C PHE A 149 16.31 -7.25 3.83
N HIS A 150 15.84 -8.20 4.64
CA HIS A 150 16.30 -9.59 4.65
C HIS A 150 16.16 -10.26 3.27
N VAL A 151 14.96 -10.19 2.68
CA VAL A 151 14.59 -10.90 1.46
C VAL A 151 15.03 -10.16 0.20
N LYS A 152 14.96 -8.82 0.19
CA LYS A 152 15.18 -8.02 -1.03
C LYS A 152 16.42 -7.14 -0.96
N ALA A 153 16.54 -6.27 0.05
CA ALA A 153 17.58 -5.23 0.02
C ALA A 153 18.99 -5.80 0.19
N ARG A 154 19.14 -6.89 0.96
CA ARG A 154 20.44 -7.50 1.30
C ARG A 154 21.30 -7.80 0.07
N LYS A 155 20.69 -8.26 -1.03
CA LYS A 155 21.38 -8.63 -2.28
C LYS A 155 22.08 -7.44 -2.96
N TYR A 156 21.61 -6.21 -2.74
CA TYR A 156 22.19 -5.02 -3.37
C TYR A 156 23.44 -4.49 -2.68
N LYS A 157 23.81 -5.04 -1.51
CA LYS A 157 25.04 -4.70 -0.78
C LYS A 157 25.22 -3.18 -0.65
N SER A 158 24.25 -2.50 -0.05
CA SER A 158 24.32 -1.05 0.22
C SER A 158 25.41 -0.70 1.23
N ASP A 159 26.03 0.47 1.10
CA ASP A 159 26.97 1.01 2.10
C ASP A 159 26.21 1.58 3.31
N LEU A 160 25.04 2.15 3.03
CA LEU A 160 24.16 2.76 4.01
C LEU A 160 22.75 2.18 3.84
N THR A 161 22.15 1.77 4.95
CA THR A 161 20.75 1.39 5.01
C THR A 161 20.03 2.39 5.90
N VAL A 162 19.03 3.07 5.36
CA VAL A 162 18.23 4.06 6.05
C VAL A 162 16.87 3.45 6.37
N LEU A 163 16.53 3.40 7.64
CA LEU A 163 15.18 3.12 8.12
C LEU A 163 14.46 4.45 8.31
N ALA A 164 13.51 4.75 7.44
CA ALA A 164 12.60 5.88 7.56
C ALA A 164 11.38 5.43 8.39
N PHE A 165 11.52 5.58 9.71
CA PHE A 165 10.55 5.16 10.71
C PHE A 165 9.44 6.20 10.85
N CYS A 166 8.17 5.81 10.70
CA CYS A 166 7.04 6.71 11.01
C CYS A 166 6.39 6.34 12.34
N TRP A 167 6.41 7.30 13.27
CA TRP A 167 5.69 7.17 14.54
C TRP A 167 4.18 6.99 14.36
N CYS A 168 3.66 7.50 13.24
CA CYS A 168 2.23 7.58 12.97
C CYS A 168 1.53 6.23 12.80
N ASN A 169 2.25 5.18 12.37
CA ASN A 169 1.66 3.89 11.99
C ASN A 169 2.59 2.69 12.27
N ASP A 170 3.91 2.84 12.30
CA ASP A 170 4.81 1.69 12.37
C ASP A 170 4.59 0.87 13.64
N ILE A 171 4.36 1.51 14.79
CA ILE A 171 4.16 0.83 16.08
C ILE A 171 2.85 0.05 16.08
N GLU A 172 1.74 0.67 15.65
CA GLU A 172 0.44 0.00 15.52
C GLU A 172 0.54 -1.16 14.53
N ASN A 173 1.19 -0.97 13.38
CA ASN A 173 1.40 -2.02 12.40
C ASN A 173 2.26 -3.17 12.94
N ASN A 174 3.28 -2.88 13.75
CA ASN A 174 4.11 -3.91 14.38
C ASN A 174 3.28 -4.75 15.38
N ILE A 175 2.44 -4.10 16.19
CA ILE A 175 1.53 -4.77 17.12
C ILE A 175 0.54 -5.63 16.35
N ASP A 176 -0.09 -5.10 15.30
CA ASP A 176 -1.06 -5.82 14.48
C ASP A 176 -0.44 -7.08 13.87
N GLN A 177 0.78 -6.99 13.34
CA GLN A 177 1.49 -8.17 12.81
C GLN A 177 1.78 -9.19 13.91
N PHE A 178 2.21 -8.73 15.09
CA PHE A 178 2.52 -9.60 16.21
C PHE A 178 1.28 -10.33 16.77
N ILE A 179 0.16 -9.62 16.96
CA ILE A 179 -1.07 -10.14 17.58
C ILE A 179 -1.89 -10.95 16.59
N SER A 180 -2.09 -10.44 15.37
CA SER A 180 -3.06 -11.03 14.44
C SER A 180 -2.72 -12.48 14.09
N LYS A 181 -1.44 -12.89 14.21
CA LYS A 181 -0.89 -14.13 13.64
C LYS A 181 -1.29 -14.33 12.17
N ALA A 182 -1.81 -13.29 11.53
CA ALA A 182 -2.23 -13.29 10.13
C ALA A 182 -1.02 -13.60 9.25
N ASP A 183 0.15 -13.23 9.78
CA ASP A 183 1.43 -13.71 9.36
C ASP A 183 2.07 -14.59 10.46
N HIS A 184 2.27 -15.89 10.19
CA HIS A 184 2.98 -16.78 11.11
C HIS A 184 4.51 -16.52 11.09
N ARG A 185 4.98 -15.59 10.26
CA ARG A 185 6.40 -15.33 10.02
C ARG A 185 6.86 -14.22 10.94
N ASN A 186 7.62 -14.61 11.95
CA ASN A 186 8.26 -13.69 12.90
C ASN A 186 9.72 -13.42 12.50
N PRO A 187 10.05 -12.21 12.02
CA PRO A 187 11.42 -11.87 11.63
C PRO A 187 12.36 -11.75 12.82
N LEU A 188 11.86 -11.58 14.05
CA LEU A 188 12.70 -11.63 15.26
C LEU A 188 13.22 -13.04 15.53
N LEU A 189 12.50 -14.06 15.04
CA LEU A 189 12.83 -15.48 15.20
C LEU A 189 13.37 -16.10 13.92
N ASP A 190 13.68 -15.29 12.90
CA ASP A 190 14.12 -15.73 11.57
C ASP A 190 13.16 -16.76 10.91
N GLN A 191 11.87 -16.65 11.20
CA GLN A 191 10.85 -17.56 10.68
C GLN A 191 10.41 -17.13 9.28
N TYR A 192 11.11 -17.66 8.27
CA TYR A 192 10.83 -17.40 6.86
C TYR A 192 10.25 -18.60 6.12
N ASP A 193 10.03 -19.73 6.81
CA ASP A 193 9.47 -20.93 6.21
C ASP A 193 8.01 -20.73 5.80
N ILE A 194 7.70 -21.11 4.55
CA ILE A 194 6.39 -20.88 3.96
C ILE A 194 5.64 -22.21 3.85
N SER A 195 4.51 -22.30 4.56
CA SER A 195 3.57 -23.43 4.45
C SER A 195 2.98 -23.55 3.04
N ILE A 196 2.62 -24.76 2.64
CA ILE A 196 1.97 -24.99 1.32
C ILE A 196 0.63 -24.25 1.20
N TRP A 197 -0.12 -24.13 2.30
CA TRP A 197 -1.39 -23.42 2.34
C TRP A 197 -1.20 -21.92 2.08
N THR A 198 -0.18 -21.31 2.70
CA THR A 198 0.18 -19.90 2.45
C THR A 198 0.57 -19.68 1.00
N ARG A 199 1.36 -20.58 0.40
CA ARG A 199 1.72 -20.49 -1.03
C ARG A 199 0.48 -20.54 -1.93
N LEU A 200 -0.46 -21.44 -1.64
CA LEU A 200 -1.71 -21.57 -2.40
C LEU A 200 -2.60 -20.35 -2.22
N GLU A 201 -2.71 -19.81 -1.00
CA GLU A 201 -3.49 -18.61 -0.72
C GLU A 201 -2.93 -17.40 -1.48
N VAL A 202 -1.62 -17.19 -1.44
CA VAL A 202 -0.95 -16.11 -2.17
C VAL A 202 -1.11 -16.28 -3.68
N LYS A 203 -0.94 -17.50 -4.22
CA LYS A 203 -1.22 -17.79 -5.64
C LYS A 203 -2.66 -17.46 -6.01
N ARG A 204 -3.64 -17.83 -5.18
CA ARG A 204 -5.05 -17.49 -5.39
C ARG A 204 -5.29 -15.98 -5.37
N LYS A 205 -4.73 -15.25 -4.40
CA LYS A 205 -4.84 -13.78 -4.32
C LYS A 205 -4.25 -13.11 -5.57
N ASN A 206 -3.07 -13.56 -6.00
CA ASN A 206 -2.39 -13.03 -7.19
C ASN A 206 -3.13 -13.43 -8.49
N PHE A 207 -3.76 -14.61 -8.56
CA PHE A 207 -4.62 -15.00 -9.68
C PHE A 207 -5.89 -14.14 -9.76
N ASN A 208 -6.55 -13.88 -8.62
CA ASN A 208 -7.69 -12.96 -8.58
C ASN A 208 -7.32 -11.54 -9.01
N LYS A 209 -6.09 -11.10 -8.70
CA LYS A 209 -5.54 -9.83 -9.19
C LYS A 209 -5.25 -9.89 -10.69
N TRP A 210 -4.72 -11.00 -11.19
CA TRP A 210 -4.52 -11.19 -12.63
C TRP A 210 -5.85 -11.13 -13.38
N LEU A 211 -6.89 -11.80 -12.89
CA LEU A 211 -8.25 -11.70 -13.44
C LEU A 211 -8.77 -10.26 -13.41
N TRP A 212 -8.55 -9.53 -12.33
CA TRP A 212 -8.92 -8.10 -12.28
C TRP A 212 -8.25 -7.29 -13.39
N ASN A 213 -6.96 -7.52 -13.66
CA ASN A 213 -6.22 -6.73 -14.66
C ASN A 213 -6.44 -7.19 -16.11
N ASN A 214 -7.00 -8.39 -16.35
CA ASN A 214 -7.09 -8.96 -17.71
C ASN A 214 -8.50 -9.42 -18.10
N SER A 215 -9.51 -9.29 -17.22
CA SER A 215 -10.89 -9.63 -17.54
C SER A 215 -11.85 -8.55 -17.03
N SER A 216 -12.42 -7.83 -17.99
CA SER A 216 -13.50 -6.87 -17.80
C SER A 216 -14.78 -7.56 -17.30
N LEU A 217 -15.03 -8.82 -17.68
CA LEU A 217 -16.10 -9.61 -17.09
C LEU A 217 -15.87 -9.86 -15.59
N TYR A 218 -14.65 -10.20 -15.20
CA TYR A 218 -14.32 -10.38 -13.79
C TYR A 218 -14.46 -9.06 -13.00
N GLN A 219 -14.05 -7.94 -13.57
CA GLN A 219 -14.27 -6.63 -12.96
C GLN A 219 -15.76 -6.30 -12.82
N PHE A 220 -16.55 -6.51 -13.89
CA PHE A 220 -17.99 -6.26 -13.91
C PHE A 220 -18.71 -7.07 -12.84
N THR A 221 -18.45 -8.38 -12.78
CA THR A 221 -19.03 -9.25 -11.77
C THR A 221 -18.63 -8.77 -10.39
N ARG A 222 -17.35 -8.46 -10.12
CA ARG A 222 -16.93 -8.08 -8.76
C ARG A 222 -17.47 -6.71 -8.31
N THR A 223 -17.60 -5.75 -9.22
CA THR A 223 -18.09 -4.40 -8.91
C THR A 223 -19.61 -4.35 -8.77
N ARG A 224 -20.35 -4.97 -9.69
CA ARG A 224 -21.82 -4.97 -9.68
C ARG A 224 -22.42 -6.00 -8.73
N TYR A 225 -21.77 -7.14 -8.52
CA TYR A 225 -22.23 -8.15 -7.55
C TYR A 225 -22.26 -7.58 -6.13
N ASN A 226 -21.25 -6.80 -5.73
CA ASN A 226 -21.26 -6.16 -4.41
C ASN A 226 -22.48 -5.21 -4.26
N HIS A 227 -22.88 -4.50 -5.32
CA HIS A 227 -24.09 -3.65 -5.28
C HIS A 227 -25.38 -4.46 -5.20
N LEU A 228 -25.47 -5.59 -5.91
CA LEU A 228 -26.60 -6.51 -5.83
C LEU A 228 -26.68 -7.17 -4.45
N GLU A 229 -25.56 -7.65 -3.90
CA GLU A 229 -25.48 -8.23 -2.57
C GLU A 229 -25.87 -7.21 -1.50
N HIS A 230 -25.34 -5.99 -1.55
CA HIS A 230 -25.76 -4.93 -0.63
C HIS A 230 -27.23 -4.55 -0.82
N GLY A 231 -27.74 -4.52 -2.05
CA GLY A 231 -29.15 -4.28 -2.35
C GLY A 231 -30.05 -5.36 -1.75
N ILE A 232 -29.72 -6.63 -1.98
CA ILE A 232 -30.45 -7.80 -1.45
C ILE A 232 -30.36 -7.83 0.08
N LYS A 233 -29.17 -7.68 0.66
CA LYS A 233 -29.00 -7.57 2.12
C LYS A 233 -29.83 -6.43 2.70
N ARG A 234 -29.91 -5.30 2.00
CA ARG A 234 -30.72 -4.15 2.41
C ARG A 234 -32.22 -4.41 2.34
N ILE A 235 -32.70 -5.24 1.42
CA ILE A 235 -34.11 -5.68 1.37
C ILE A 235 -34.45 -6.47 2.63
N PHE A 236 -33.56 -7.36 3.08
CA PHE A 236 -33.75 -8.24 4.24
C PHE A 236 -33.30 -7.65 5.60
N LEU A 237 -32.71 -6.47 5.61
CA LEU A 237 -32.37 -5.77 6.86
C LEU A 237 -33.65 -5.30 7.57
N PRO A 238 -33.76 -5.44 8.91
CA PRO A 238 -34.84 -4.84 9.67
C PRO A 238 -34.88 -3.32 9.48
N ASP A 239 -36.07 -2.71 9.56
CA ASP A 239 -36.27 -1.29 9.20
C ASP A 239 -35.46 -0.31 10.07
N TYR A 240 -35.11 -0.69 11.30
CA TYR A 240 -34.25 0.11 12.17
C TYR A 240 -32.76 0.09 11.77
N MET A 241 -32.31 -0.87 10.95
CA MET A 241 -30.94 -0.95 10.41
C MET A 241 -30.83 -0.37 9.00
N LYS A 242 -31.95 -0.20 8.28
CA LYS A 242 -32.01 0.55 7.03
C LYS A 242 -31.90 2.04 7.38
N GLY A 243 -30.66 2.54 7.52
CA GLY A 243 -30.39 3.92 7.95
C GLY A 243 -31.32 4.95 7.32
N GLN A 244 -31.82 5.89 8.12
CA GLN A 244 -32.81 6.91 7.75
C GLN A 244 -32.51 7.49 6.36
N SER A 245 -33.47 7.32 5.45
CA SER A 245 -33.58 8.15 4.25
C SER A 245 -33.41 9.61 4.67
N ARG A 246 -32.46 10.32 4.06
CA ARG A 246 -32.32 11.77 4.22
C ARG A 246 -33.69 12.40 4.05
N SER A 247 -34.20 12.99 5.11
CA SER A 247 -35.50 13.65 5.12
C SER A 247 -35.57 14.72 4.03
N PRO A 248 -36.68 14.86 3.27
CA PRO A 248 -36.83 15.87 2.20
C PRO A 248 -36.70 17.31 2.70
N HIS A 249 -36.78 17.54 4.03
CA HIS A 249 -36.75 18.87 4.63
C HIS A 249 -35.39 19.57 4.62
N LEU A 250 -34.29 18.90 4.23
CA LEU A 250 -32.98 19.51 4.02
C LEU A 250 -32.66 19.79 2.53
N ALA A 251 -33.52 19.36 1.61
CA ALA A 251 -33.31 19.55 0.17
C ALA A 251 -33.64 20.99 -0.31
N SER A 252 -34.33 21.79 0.49
CA SER A 252 -34.64 23.20 0.15
C SER A 252 -33.50 24.19 0.47
N ILE A 253 -32.40 23.75 1.09
CA ILE A 253 -31.24 24.60 1.39
C ILE A 253 -30.09 24.37 0.37
N SER A 254 -30.18 23.36 -0.50
CA SER A 254 -29.12 23.03 -1.46
C SER A 254 -29.27 23.70 -2.85
N GLY A 255 -30.09 24.75 -2.93
CA GLY A 255 -30.43 25.41 -4.20
C GLY A 255 -30.23 26.91 -4.16
N LYS A 256 -29.07 27.40 -3.70
CA LYS A 256 -28.60 28.78 -3.94
C LYS A 256 -27.09 28.87 -3.65
N ASN A 257 -26.31 29.10 -4.70
CA ASN A 257 -24.93 29.61 -4.71
C ASN A 257 -23.96 29.09 -3.63
N LEU A 258 -23.15 28.09 -3.99
CA LEU A 258 -21.89 27.76 -3.33
C LEU A 258 -20.73 27.80 -4.33
N GLN A 259 -20.56 28.94 -4.99
CA GLN A 259 -19.22 29.50 -5.17
C GLN A 259 -18.95 30.37 -3.93
N ASN A 260 -17.74 30.25 -3.36
CA ASN A 260 -17.29 30.87 -2.11
C ASN A 260 -17.94 30.35 -0.82
N GLN A 261 -17.31 29.34 -0.19
CA GLN A 261 -17.13 29.33 1.27
C GLN A 261 -15.92 28.46 1.65
N ARG A 262 -14.80 29.16 1.89
CA ARG A 262 -13.68 28.66 2.69
C ARG A 262 -14.09 28.70 4.17
N GLY A 263 -13.77 27.64 4.91
CA GLY A 263 -13.43 27.68 6.34
C GLY A 263 -14.56 27.75 7.37
N ILE A 264 -14.77 26.65 8.09
CA ILE A 264 -15.10 26.69 9.53
C ILE A 264 -13.99 25.94 10.27
N TYR A 265 -12.84 26.60 10.36
CA TYR A 265 -12.07 26.63 11.61
C TYR A 265 -12.06 28.11 11.99
N ASN A 266 -12.56 28.44 13.17
CA ASN A 266 -12.53 29.81 13.68
C ASN A 266 -11.08 30.21 13.95
N VAL A 267 -10.37 30.63 12.91
CA VAL A 267 -9.12 31.37 13.02
C VAL A 267 -9.51 32.84 13.04
N ARG A 268 -9.44 33.44 14.22
CA ARG A 268 -9.52 34.89 14.39
C ARG A 268 -8.27 35.48 13.71
N ARG A 269 -8.42 36.01 12.49
CA ARG A 269 -7.36 36.79 11.83
C ARG A 269 -7.13 38.06 12.64
N VAL A 270 -6.04 38.08 13.40
CA VAL A 270 -5.40 39.32 13.83
C VAL A 270 -4.49 39.77 12.69
N SER A 271 -4.58 41.04 12.32
CA SER A 271 -3.83 41.64 11.21
C SER A 271 -2.33 41.57 11.45
N LEU A 272 -1.59 41.08 10.45
CA LEU A 272 -0.15 41.28 10.31
C LEU A 272 0.10 42.75 9.93
N ALA A 273 0.23 43.60 10.94
CA ALA A 273 0.96 44.85 10.81
C ALA A 273 2.11 44.78 11.81
N SER A 274 3.33 44.80 11.27
CA SER A 274 4.61 45.10 11.92
C SER A 274 4.91 44.35 13.22
N ALA A 275 5.74 43.30 13.15
CA ALA A 275 6.70 43.03 14.22
C ALA A 275 7.81 42.14 13.67
N GLU A 276 9.03 42.63 13.82
CA GLU A 276 10.30 42.02 13.45
C GLU A 276 10.53 40.68 14.18
N GLU A 277 11.46 39.91 13.62
CA GLU A 277 12.01 38.70 14.21
C GLU A 277 12.60 39.00 15.59
N ASP A 278 11.87 38.66 16.66
CA ASP A 278 12.44 38.57 18.00
C ASP A 278 12.34 37.14 18.52
N LYS A 279 13.51 36.55 18.78
CA LYS A 279 13.67 35.22 19.38
C LYS A 279 13.21 35.28 20.83
N ILE A 280 11.93 34.97 21.06
CA ILE A 280 11.37 34.87 22.41
C ILE A 280 11.89 33.58 23.07
N LYS A 281 12.74 33.73 24.09
CA LYS A 281 12.98 32.68 25.09
C LYS A 281 11.67 32.45 25.86
N PRO A 282 11.26 31.20 26.12
CA PRO A 282 9.99 30.92 26.76
C PRO A 282 9.92 31.51 28.17
N ALA A 283 8.75 32.05 28.51
CA ALA A 283 8.50 32.71 29.78
C ALA A 283 8.63 31.75 30.98
N PRO A 284 9.18 32.21 32.12
CA PRO A 284 9.37 31.37 33.30
C PRO A 284 8.00 31.08 33.94
N GLY A 285 7.56 29.83 33.87
CA GLY A 285 6.30 29.38 34.48
C GLY A 285 5.54 28.31 33.72
N PHE A 286 5.90 28.03 32.46
CA PHE A 286 5.39 26.85 31.76
C PHE A 286 6.29 25.66 32.07
N LYS A 287 5.79 24.69 32.84
CA LYS A 287 6.31 23.33 32.79
C LYS A 287 6.01 22.79 31.39
N ASP A 288 6.98 22.14 30.75
CA ASP A 288 6.75 21.33 29.56
C ASP A 288 5.49 20.49 29.79
N THR A 289 4.42 20.80 29.08
CA THR A 289 3.25 19.94 29.06
C THR A 289 3.62 18.77 28.16
N PRO A 290 3.75 17.54 28.69
CA PRO A 290 4.04 16.37 27.88
C PRO A 290 3.01 16.33 26.75
N SER A 291 3.52 16.19 25.52
CA SER A 291 2.71 15.91 24.35
C SER A 291 1.78 14.72 24.66
N ILE A 292 0.60 14.63 24.03
CA ILE A 292 -0.20 13.38 24.06
C ILE A 292 0.57 12.19 23.45
N PHE A 293 1.71 12.47 22.81
CA PHE A 293 2.69 11.50 22.30
C PHE A 293 3.90 11.30 23.24
N ASP A 294 4.07 12.15 24.25
CA ASP A 294 5.08 11.99 25.31
C ASP A 294 4.44 11.30 26.53
N ASP A 295 3.76 10.18 26.30
CA ASP A 295 3.51 9.27 27.39
C ASP A 295 4.87 8.74 27.84
N LEU A 296 5.32 9.14 29.03
CA LEU A 296 6.53 8.59 29.67
C LEU A 296 6.45 7.06 29.86
N PHE A 297 5.26 6.47 29.68
CA PHE A 297 4.99 5.03 29.65
C PHE A 297 4.99 4.40 28.25
N PHE A 298 5.13 5.20 27.18
CA PHE A 298 5.11 4.74 25.79
C PHE A 298 6.37 3.94 25.42
N PHE A 299 7.53 4.36 25.90
CA PHE A 299 8.78 3.61 25.73
C PHE A 299 8.81 2.31 26.55
N ASP A 300 7.88 2.17 27.50
CA ASP A 300 7.65 0.94 28.26
C ASP A 300 6.43 0.15 27.74
N SER A 301 5.87 0.53 26.58
CA SER A 301 4.77 -0.20 25.94
C SER A 301 5.27 -1.46 25.22
N GLU A 302 4.43 -2.49 25.16
CA GLU A 302 4.73 -3.72 24.41
C GLU A 302 5.01 -3.41 22.92
N GLY A 303 4.28 -2.47 22.32
CA GLY A 303 4.48 -2.05 20.94
C GLY A 303 5.85 -1.43 20.69
N TRP A 304 6.32 -0.57 21.61
CA TRP A 304 7.66 -0.02 21.53
C TRP A 304 8.73 -1.09 21.78
N GLU A 305 8.52 -2.00 22.72
CA GLU A 305 9.47 -3.08 22.99
C GLU A 305 9.67 -3.97 21.74
N ILE A 306 8.59 -4.34 21.05
CA ILE A 306 8.63 -5.06 19.78
C ILE A 306 9.38 -4.23 18.74
N THR A 307 9.05 -2.96 18.59
CA THR A 307 9.68 -2.05 17.63
C THR A 307 11.19 -1.94 17.89
N ARG A 308 11.60 -1.77 19.14
CA ARG A 308 13.01 -1.75 19.56
C ARG A 308 13.72 -3.05 19.18
N LYS A 309 13.12 -4.21 19.47
CA LYS A 309 13.69 -5.52 19.10
C LYS A 309 13.86 -5.64 17.57
N LEU A 310 12.90 -5.16 16.79
CA LEU A 310 12.97 -5.15 15.33
C LEU A 310 14.11 -4.28 14.82
N ILE A 311 14.28 -3.07 15.38
CA ILE A 311 15.36 -2.15 14.99
C ILE A 311 16.73 -2.74 15.36
N ILE A 312 16.87 -3.36 16.53
CA ILE A 312 18.12 -4.02 16.95
C ILE A 312 18.44 -5.19 16.02
N LYS A 313 17.45 -6.04 15.70
CA LYS A 313 17.62 -7.14 14.75
C LYS A 313 18.02 -6.63 13.37
N LEU A 314 17.36 -5.59 12.88
CA LEU A 314 17.71 -4.94 11.61
C LEU A 314 19.15 -4.41 11.63
N GLN A 315 19.57 -3.78 12.73
CA GLN A 315 20.94 -3.28 12.88
C GLN A 315 21.96 -4.41 12.75
N SER A 316 21.72 -5.55 13.40
CA SER A 316 22.57 -6.74 13.30
C SER A 316 22.69 -7.21 11.85
N GLU A 317 21.56 -7.43 11.17
CA GLU A 317 21.56 -7.92 9.79
C GLU A 317 22.22 -6.94 8.81
N VAL A 318 22.02 -5.63 9.01
CA VAL A 318 22.63 -4.58 8.20
C VAL A 318 24.14 -4.58 8.37
N GLN A 319 24.64 -4.70 9.60
CA GLN A 319 26.06 -4.78 9.90
C GLN A 319 26.71 -6.05 9.36
N GLU A 320 26.06 -7.21 9.51
CA GLU A 320 26.49 -8.48 8.92
C GLU A 320 26.56 -8.40 7.38
N ASN A 321 25.71 -7.58 6.77
CA ASN A 321 25.75 -7.35 5.33
C ASN A 321 26.83 -6.34 4.87
N GLY A 322 27.63 -5.80 5.81
CA GLY A 322 28.68 -4.83 5.55
C GLY A 322 28.17 -3.39 5.35
N SER A 323 26.97 -3.10 5.85
CA SER A 323 26.29 -1.80 5.70
C SER A 323 26.17 -1.10 7.06
N LYS A 324 25.97 0.22 7.06
CA LYS A 324 25.65 0.99 8.28
C LYS A 324 24.17 1.29 8.34
N LEU A 325 23.53 1.08 9.49
CA LEU A 325 22.14 1.46 9.72
C LEU A 325 22.07 2.92 10.19
N VAL A 326 21.19 3.70 9.56
CA VAL A 326 20.75 5.01 10.05
C VAL A 326 19.23 4.98 10.19
N VAL A 327 18.72 5.46 11.32
CA VAL A 327 17.28 5.60 11.54
C VAL A 327 16.93 7.07 11.45
N ILE A 328 15.98 7.41 10.59
CA ILE A 328 15.39 8.73 10.47
C ILE A 328 13.93 8.59 10.88
N HIS A 329 13.46 9.46 11.76
CA HIS A 329 12.05 9.45 12.16
C HIS A 329 11.28 10.57 11.45
N PHE A 330 10.08 10.26 10.99
CA PHE A 330 9.11 11.26 10.59
C PHE A 330 8.15 11.53 11.76
N GLY A 331 8.15 12.76 12.27
CA GLY A 331 7.13 13.21 13.22
C GLY A 331 5.82 13.48 12.48
N GLY A 332 4.70 13.07 13.06
CA GLY A 332 3.39 13.54 12.59
C GLY A 332 3.34 15.07 12.68
N GLN A 333 2.76 15.76 11.69
CA GLN A 333 2.48 17.19 11.83
C GLN A 333 1.55 17.38 13.03
N GLY A 334 2.05 18.03 14.08
CA GLY A 334 1.27 18.47 15.23
C GLY A 334 0.36 19.64 14.91
#